data_AF-A0A2N1RT64-F1
#
_entry.id   AF-A0A2N1RT64-F1
#
_cell.length_a   1.000
_cell.length_b   1.000
_cell.length_c   1.000
_cell.angle_alpha   90.00
_cell.angle_beta   90.00
_cell.angle_gamma   90.00
#
_symmetry.space_group_name_H-M   'P 1'
#
loop_
_entity.id
_entity.type
_entity.pdbx_description
1 polymer ?
#
loop_
_entity_poly.entity_id
_entity_poly.type
_entity_poly.pdbx_seq_one_letter_code
_entity_poly.pdbx_strand_id
1 'polypeptide(L)'
;MATNQSNIGEKAKRIEIALKFTDGDMDKAKLMASGNMSDVIVVKGKFVVADQDKSGFFLAYFNIIDEYIAAIKTVVVSNSSIFTRIRIFDEWRSHYKNMLAYEKGEDIVNSEKFNNDLLGSFIKTDVFPDVQKQNLDYLSAAIPDMIKESFGSSNVKCQIDLEQTNSMELVLMGIEVMIPAAEEEPHEESHEAAPSEVKSVPDSPFGKKLAEIESKAQFVVEGCCVLSPVKGKLIAEVTPGERIYVVLPA
;
A
#
# COMPACT_ATOMS: atom_id res chain seq x y z
N MET A 1 3.60 34.79 -21.12
CA MET A 1 4.38 34.72 -19.86
C MET A 1 3.63 34.02 -18.71
N ALA A 2 2.29 33.88 -18.75
CA ALA A 2 1.52 33.18 -17.70
C ALA A 2 1.73 31.65 -17.63
N THR A 3 2.10 31.00 -18.73
CA THR A 3 2.31 29.54 -18.81
C THR A 3 3.61 29.03 -18.17
N ASN A 4 4.62 29.88 -17.98
CA ASN A 4 5.88 29.48 -17.33
C ASN A 4 5.81 29.57 -15.80
N GLN A 5 5.05 30.52 -15.25
CA GLN A 5 4.86 30.63 -13.79
C GLN A 5 3.97 29.51 -13.24
N SER A 6 2.94 29.09 -13.99
CA SER A 6 2.09 27.96 -13.60
C SER A 6 2.89 26.65 -13.53
N ASN A 7 3.79 26.43 -14.49
CA ASN A 7 4.63 25.22 -14.54
C ASN A 7 5.67 25.16 -13.41
N ILE A 8 6.22 26.31 -12.98
CA ILE A 8 7.16 26.37 -11.85
C ILE A 8 6.44 26.08 -10.52
N GLY A 9 5.27 26.69 -10.31
CA GLY A 9 4.47 26.47 -9.10
C GLY A 9 3.99 25.01 -8.97
N GLU A 10 3.57 24.39 -10.07
CA GLU A 10 3.14 22.99 -10.08
C GLU A 10 4.30 22.02 -9.80
N LYS A 11 5.49 22.28 -10.35
CA LYS A 11 6.70 21.50 -10.04
C LYS A 11 7.12 21.62 -8.58
N ALA A 12 7.07 22.83 -8.01
CA ALA A 12 7.40 23.05 -6.61
C ALA A 12 6.45 22.27 -5.69
N LYS A 13 5.14 22.30 -5.97
CA LYS A 13 4.14 21.53 -5.21
C LYS A 13 4.36 20.03 -5.28
N ARG A 14 4.73 19.49 -6.46
CA ARG A 14 5.05 18.06 -6.62
C ARG A 14 6.25 17.65 -5.76
N ILE A 15 7.31 18.47 -5.75
CA ILE A 15 8.49 18.20 -4.93
C ILE A 15 8.15 18.25 -3.44
N GLU A 16 7.35 19.23 -3.00
CA GLU A 16 6.91 19.34 -1.60
C GLU A 16 6.14 18.11 -1.13
N ILE A 17 5.23 17.58 -1.95
CA ILE A 17 4.52 16.33 -1.62
C ILE A 17 5.49 15.15 -1.62
N ALA A 18 6.39 15.05 -2.60
CA ALA A 18 7.35 13.95 -2.70
C ALA A 18 8.31 13.89 -1.49
N LEU A 19 8.71 15.04 -0.93
CA LEU A 19 9.58 15.09 0.26
C LEU A 19 9.00 14.35 1.47
N LYS A 20 7.66 14.27 1.59
CA LYS A 20 6.97 13.52 2.66
C LYS A 20 7.20 12.01 2.58
N PHE A 21 7.56 11.49 1.41
CA PHE A 21 7.75 10.06 1.15
C PHE A 21 9.21 9.70 0.87
N THR A 22 10.13 10.66 1.04
CA THR A 22 11.55 10.46 0.77
C THR A 22 12.41 10.87 1.96
N ASP A 23 11.84 10.94 3.16
CA ASP A 23 12.52 11.34 4.40
C ASP A 23 13.26 12.69 4.27
N GLY A 24 12.69 13.62 3.49
CA GLY A 24 13.33 14.91 3.20
C GLY A 24 14.50 14.88 2.21
N ASP A 25 14.84 13.72 1.62
CA ASP A 25 15.87 13.60 0.58
C ASP A 25 15.41 14.28 -0.71
N MET A 26 16.04 15.41 -1.02
CA MET A 26 15.72 16.25 -2.18
C MET A 26 15.98 15.56 -3.52
N ASP A 27 16.98 14.68 -3.61
CA ASP A 27 17.30 14.02 -4.88
C ASP A 27 16.31 12.89 -5.17
N LYS A 28 15.93 12.11 -4.15
CA LYS A 28 14.81 11.15 -4.25
C LYS A 28 13.49 11.87 -4.56
N ALA A 29 13.21 13.00 -3.89
CA ALA A 29 12.00 13.77 -4.12
C ALA A 29 11.89 14.28 -5.57
N LYS A 30 13.00 14.74 -6.17
CA LYS A 30 13.05 15.10 -7.60
C LYS A 30 12.79 13.89 -8.50
N LEU A 31 13.38 12.74 -8.20
CA LEU A 31 13.16 11.51 -8.97
C LEU A 31 11.69 11.11 -8.93
N MET A 32 11.06 11.09 -7.75
CA MET A 32 9.63 10.80 -7.59
C MET A 32 8.76 11.84 -8.29
N ALA A 33 9.03 13.14 -8.11
CA ALA A 33 8.28 14.23 -8.76
C ALA A 33 8.33 14.16 -10.29
N SER A 34 9.46 13.69 -10.84
CA SER A 34 9.67 13.46 -12.27
C SER A 34 9.11 12.12 -12.79
N GLY A 35 8.59 11.26 -11.91
CA GLY A 35 8.07 9.93 -12.26
C GLY A 35 9.13 8.85 -12.47
N ASN A 36 10.40 9.13 -12.14
CA ASN A 36 11.53 8.20 -12.30
C ASN A 36 11.79 7.33 -11.05
N MET A 37 10.98 7.49 -10.01
CA MET A 37 10.99 6.65 -8.82
C MET A 37 9.58 6.13 -8.58
N SER A 38 9.48 4.81 -8.43
CA SER A 38 8.25 4.08 -8.12
C SER A 38 8.48 3.32 -6.82
N ASP A 39 7.78 3.72 -5.77
CA ASP A 39 7.79 3.11 -4.44
C ASP A 39 6.50 2.30 -4.17
N VAL A 40 5.51 2.40 -5.07
CA VAL A 40 4.21 1.75 -4.90
C VAL A 40 3.89 0.81 -6.06
N ILE A 41 3.36 -0.36 -5.73
CA ILE A 41 2.67 -1.24 -6.68
C ILE A 41 1.18 -1.24 -6.35
N VAL A 42 0.37 -0.94 -7.37
CA VAL A 42 -1.08 -1.05 -7.32
C VAL A 42 -1.49 -2.45 -7.75
N VAL A 43 -2.07 -3.21 -6.82
CA VAL A 43 -2.78 -4.45 -7.12
C VAL A 43 -4.20 -4.10 -7.48
N LYS A 44 -4.54 -4.28 -8.76
CA LYS A 44 -5.88 -4.03 -9.29
C LYS A 44 -6.58 -5.38 -9.39
N GLY A 45 -7.81 -5.48 -8.90
CA GLY A 45 -8.60 -6.68 -9.15
C GLY A 45 -10.06 -6.40 -9.40
N LYS A 46 -10.69 -7.19 -10.27
CA LYS A 46 -12.15 -7.25 -10.42
C LYS A 46 -12.65 -8.64 -10.08
N PHE A 47 -13.84 -8.74 -9.51
CA PHE A 47 -14.39 -10.00 -9.06
C PHE A 47 -15.91 -10.08 -9.22
N VAL A 48 -16.41 -11.31 -9.21
CA VAL A 48 -17.84 -11.63 -9.12
C VAL A 48 -18.02 -12.82 -8.19
N VAL A 49 -19.01 -12.72 -7.31
CA VAL A 49 -19.47 -13.76 -6.39
C VAL A 49 -20.83 -14.23 -6.92
N ALA A 50 -20.79 -15.25 -7.78
CA ALA A 50 -21.90 -15.56 -8.69
C ALA A 50 -23.17 -16.05 -7.96
N ASP A 51 -23.01 -16.69 -6.82
CA ASP A 51 -24.11 -17.20 -5.99
C ASP A 51 -24.76 -16.14 -5.09
N GLN A 52 -24.13 -14.98 -4.92
CA GLN A 52 -24.65 -13.85 -4.13
C GLN A 52 -25.10 -12.66 -4.99
N ASP A 53 -24.99 -12.78 -6.32
CA ASP A 53 -25.20 -11.69 -7.29
C ASP A 53 -24.44 -10.40 -6.92
N LYS A 54 -23.19 -10.56 -6.46
CA LYS A 54 -22.30 -9.44 -6.15
C LYS A 54 -21.16 -9.39 -7.13
N SER A 55 -20.80 -8.20 -7.58
CA SER A 55 -19.54 -7.99 -8.28
C SER A 55 -18.89 -6.71 -7.81
N GLY A 56 -17.61 -6.57 -8.11
CA GLY A 56 -16.86 -5.44 -7.64
C GLY A 56 -15.47 -5.37 -8.23
N PHE A 57 -14.75 -4.35 -7.81
CA PHE A 57 -13.34 -4.19 -8.11
C PHE A 57 -12.64 -3.43 -6.99
N PHE A 58 -11.35 -3.63 -6.88
CA PHE A 58 -10.53 -3.09 -5.82
C PHE A 58 -9.18 -2.59 -6.35
N LEU A 59 -8.62 -1.63 -5.63
CA LEU A 59 -7.27 -1.11 -5.80
C LEU A 59 -6.61 -1.17 -4.42
N ALA A 60 -5.58 -1.98 -4.30
CA ALA A 60 -4.74 -2.06 -3.11
C ALA A 60 -3.35 -1.52 -3.45
N TYR A 61 -2.89 -0.55 -2.68
CA TYR A 61 -1.65 0.17 -2.92
C TYR A 61 -0.60 -0.31 -1.91
N PHE A 62 0.46 -0.93 -2.39
CA PHE A 62 1.54 -1.46 -1.55
C PHE A 62 2.76 -0.58 -1.72
N ASN A 63 3.21 0.06 -0.65
CA ASN A 63 4.55 0.63 -0.63
C ASN A 63 5.55 -0.52 -0.43
N ILE A 64 6.40 -0.73 -1.44
CA ILE A 64 7.32 -1.86 -1.52
C ILE A 64 8.74 -1.51 -1.03
N ILE A 65 8.98 -0.26 -0.63
CA ILE A 65 10.24 0.20 -0.04
C ILE A 65 10.15 0.10 1.48
N ASP A 66 9.05 0.58 2.04
CA ASP A 66 8.78 0.63 3.49
C ASP A 66 7.84 -0.50 3.94
N GLU A 67 7.45 -1.39 3.03
CA GLU A 67 6.66 -2.61 3.27
C GLU A 67 5.36 -2.38 4.08
N TYR A 68 4.52 -1.45 3.63
CA TYR A 68 3.18 -1.24 4.18
C TYR A 68 2.10 -1.13 3.10
N ILE A 69 0.84 -1.36 3.49
CA ILE A 69 -0.33 -1.15 2.62
C ILE A 69 -0.77 0.30 2.76
N ALA A 70 -0.49 1.11 1.74
CA ALA A 70 -0.77 2.55 1.71
C ALA A 70 -2.26 2.87 1.69
N ALA A 71 -3.05 2.09 0.96
CA ALA A 71 -4.50 2.23 0.92
C ALA A 71 -5.15 0.98 0.31
N ILE A 72 -6.41 0.74 0.65
CA ILE A 72 -7.30 -0.18 -0.08
C ILE A 72 -8.60 0.55 -0.38
N LYS A 73 -9.01 0.54 -1.63
CA LYS A 73 -10.30 1.07 -2.09
C LYS A 73 -11.03 -0.03 -2.84
N THR A 74 -12.28 -0.27 -2.46
CA THR A 74 -13.13 -1.29 -3.07
C THR A 74 -14.49 -0.70 -3.39
N VAL A 75 -15.09 -1.20 -4.46
CA VAL A 75 -16.50 -0.98 -4.80
C VAL A 75 -17.15 -2.35 -4.96
N VAL A 76 -18.25 -2.56 -4.25
CA VAL A 76 -19.08 -3.76 -4.35
C VAL A 76 -20.49 -3.34 -4.74
N VAL A 77 -21.06 -3.98 -5.76
CA VAL A 77 -22.44 -3.74 -6.20
C VAL A 77 -23.26 -5.03 -6.20
N SER A 78 -24.56 -4.90 -6.01
CA SER A 78 -25.52 -6.02 -6.00
C SER A 78 -26.00 -6.38 -7.41
N ASN A 79 -25.06 -6.55 -8.33
CA ASN A 79 -25.29 -7.13 -9.64
C ASN A 79 -23.96 -7.66 -10.21
N SER A 80 -24.01 -8.42 -11.31
CA SER A 80 -22.82 -8.95 -11.99
C SER A 80 -22.19 -8.04 -13.04
N SER A 81 -22.68 -6.81 -13.21
CA SER A 81 -22.36 -5.97 -14.37
C SER A 81 -20.93 -5.42 -14.38
N ILE A 82 -20.34 -5.14 -13.20
CA ILE A 82 -19.00 -4.57 -13.10
C ILE A 82 -17.94 -5.53 -13.65
N PHE A 83 -18.07 -6.82 -13.35
CA PHE A 83 -17.09 -7.82 -13.76
C PHE A 83 -16.89 -7.90 -15.28
N THR A 84 -17.95 -7.66 -16.06
CA THR A 84 -17.91 -7.67 -17.53
C THR A 84 -17.51 -6.32 -18.11
N ARG A 85 -17.91 -5.20 -17.48
CA ARG A 85 -17.69 -3.84 -18.00
C ARG A 85 -16.29 -3.30 -17.72
N ILE A 86 -15.71 -3.62 -16.57
CA ILE A 86 -14.39 -3.10 -16.19
C ILE A 86 -13.29 -3.91 -16.90
N ARG A 87 -12.43 -3.20 -17.62
CA ARG A 87 -11.21 -3.77 -18.21
C ARG A 87 -10.04 -3.58 -17.26
N ILE A 88 -9.62 -4.66 -16.62
CA ILE A 88 -8.65 -4.59 -15.52
C ILE A 88 -7.29 -3.98 -15.92
N PHE A 89 -6.92 -4.13 -17.19
CA PHE A 89 -5.66 -3.62 -17.77
C PHE A 89 -5.65 -2.11 -18.06
N ASP A 90 -6.77 -1.41 -17.88
CA ASP A 90 -6.75 0.05 -17.96
C ASP A 90 -5.97 0.64 -16.76
N GLU A 91 -5.51 1.89 -16.90
CA GLU A 91 -4.72 2.58 -15.87
C GLU A 91 -5.46 2.66 -14.53
N TRP A 92 -4.72 2.48 -13.42
CA TRP A 92 -5.28 2.54 -12.07
C TRP A 92 -6.03 3.85 -11.79
N ARG A 93 -5.57 4.99 -12.35
CA ARG A 93 -6.22 6.30 -12.19
C ARG A 93 -7.62 6.33 -12.78
N SER A 94 -7.82 5.64 -13.91
CA SER A 94 -9.13 5.51 -14.56
C SER A 94 -10.06 4.65 -13.70
N HIS A 95 -9.55 3.56 -13.14
CA HIS A 95 -10.30 2.74 -12.18
C HIS A 95 -10.70 3.52 -10.94
N TYR A 96 -9.79 4.29 -10.34
CA TYR A 96 -10.09 5.09 -9.16
C TYR A 96 -11.17 6.15 -9.45
N LYS A 97 -11.10 6.86 -10.59
CA LYS A 97 -12.16 7.77 -11.02
C LYS A 97 -13.51 7.05 -11.21
N ASN A 98 -13.49 5.85 -11.78
CA ASN A 98 -14.69 5.03 -11.90
C ASN A 98 -15.23 4.65 -10.52
N MET A 99 -14.38 4.29 -9.55
CA MET A 99 -14.82 3.98 -8.18
C MET A 99 -15.59 5.14 -7.55
N LEU A 100 -15.05 6.36 -7.64
CA LEU A 100 -15.72 7.57 -7.13
C LEU A 100 -17.07 7.85 -7.80
N ALA A 101 -17.25 7.42 -9.06
CA ALA A 101 -18.52 7.51 -9.75
C ALA A 101 -19.51 6.44 -9.27
N TYR A 102 -19.04 5.20 -9.04
CA TYR A 102 -19.86 4.10 -8.51
C TYR A 102 -20.28 4.32 -7.05
N GLU A 103 -19.46 4.99 -6.24
CA GLU A 103 -19.80 5.37 -4.86
C GLU A 103 -21.06 6.26 -4.77
N LYS A 104 -21.43 6.93 -5.87
CA LYS A 104 -22.65 7.75 -5.96
C LYS A 104 -23.87 6.99 -6.50
N GLY A 105 -23.69 5.72 -6.88
CA GLY A 105 -24.75 4.88 -7.43
C GLY A 105 -25.64 4.25 -6.36
N GLU A 106 -26.88 3.91 -6.72
CA GLU A 106 -27.87 3.35 -5.77
C GLU A 106 -27.63 1.88 -5.41
N ASP A 107 -26.96 1.11 -6.28
CA ASP A 107 -26.75 -0.35 -6.12
C ASP A 107 -25.52 -0.71 -5.26
N ILE A 108 -24.88 0.28 -4.61
CA ILE A 108 -23.64 0.08 -3.88
C ILE A 108 -23.88 -0.63 -2.54
N VAL A 109 -23.06 -1.64 -2.27
CA VAL A 109 -22.99 -2.30 -0.97
C VAL A 109 -21.87 -1.64 -0.16
N ASN A 110 -22.09 -1.44 1.14
CA ASN A 110 -21.04 -0.93 2.03
C ASN A 110 -19.79 -1.82 1.89
N SER A 111 -18.72 -1.20 1.38
CA SER A 111 -17.48 -1.87 1.00
C SER A 111 -16.39 -1.76 2.09
N GLU A 112 -16.65 -1.08 3.21
CA GLU A 112 -15.70 -0.92 4.31
C GLU A 112 -15.33 -2.24 4.98
N LYS A 113 -16.33 -3.12 5.22
CA LYS A 113 -16.07 -4.46 5.73
C LYS A 113 -15.12 -5.22 4.80
N PHE A 114 -15.37 -5.14 3.50
CA PHE A 114 -14.56 -5.82 2.50
C PHE A 114 -13.13 -5.25 2.42
N ASN A 115 -12.96 -3.93 2.54
CA ASN A 115 -11.63 -3.31 2.69
C ASN A 115 -10.86 -3.88 3.89
N ASN A 116 -11.50 -3.96 5.06
CA ASN A 116 -10.88 -4.45 6.28
C ASN A 116 -10.56 -5.95 6.22
N ASP A 117 -11.45 -6.75 5.62
CA ASP A 117 -11.21 -8.17 5.40
C ASP A 117 -10.01 -8.37 4.47
N LEU A 118 -9.95 -7.67 3.33
CA LEU A 118 -8.81 -7.73 2.41
C LEU A 118 -7.51 -7.27 3.06
N LEU A 119 -7.53 -6.18 3.83
CA LEU A 119 -6.37 -5.71 4.58
C LEU A 119 -5.84 -6.81 5.51
N GLY A 120 -6.73 -7.43 6.30
CA GLY A 120 -6.38 -8.52 7.19
C GLY A 120 -5.83 -9.74 6.45
N SER A 121 -6.43 -10.11 5.32
CA SER A 121 -5.96 -11.22 4.48
C SER A 121 -4.60 -10.96 3.86
N PHE A 122 -4.33 -9.76 3.35
CA PHE A 122 -3.02 -9.41 2.79
C PHE A 122 -1.91 -9.47 3.84
N ILE A 123 -2.19 -9.01 5.06
CA ILE A 123 -1.23 -9.09 6.18
C ILE A 123 -1.03 -10.55 6.59
N LYS A 124 -2.12 -11.31 6.78
CA LYS A 124 -2.08 -12.71 7.23
C LYS A 124 -1.34 -13.63 6.26
N THR A 125 -1.50 -13.41 4.95
CA THR A 125 -0.84 -14.22 3.91
C THR A 125 0.59 -13.74 3.59
N ASP A 126 0.97 -12.54 4.03
CA ASP A 126 2.23 -11.87 3.67
C ASP A 126 2.44 -11.81 2.16
N VAL A 127 1.60 -11.02 1.47
CA VAL A 127 1.66 -10.88 0.00
C VAL A 127 2.79 -9.96 -0.49
N PHE A 128 3.51 -9.27 0.39
CA PHE A 128 4.52 -8.26 0.02
C PHE A 128 5.62 -8.82 -0.90
N PRO A 129 6.21 -10.00 -0.64
CA PRO A 129 7.26 -10.54 -1.50
C PRO A 129 6.76 -10.78 -2.93
N ASP A 130 5.52 -11.25 -3.07
CA ASP A 130 4.91 -11.54 -4.37
C ASP A 130 4.45 -10.27 -5.10
N VAL A 131 3.97 -9.26 -4.37
CA VAL A 131 3.67 -7.95 -4.94
C VAL A 131 4.95 -7.28 -5.45
N GLN A 132 6.02 -7.26 -4.64
CA GLN A 132 7.31 -6.67 -5.00
C GLN A 132 7.94 -7.35 -6.22
N LYS A 133 7.85 -8.68 -6.31
CA LYS A 133 8.31 -9.49 -7.46
C LYS A 133 7.34 -9.47 -8.65
N GLN A 134 6.17 -8.86 -8.49
CA GLN A 134 5.07 -8.89 -9.47
C GLN A 134 4.70 -10.33 -9.88
N ASN A 135 4.66 -11.24 -8.91
CA ASN A 135 4.32 -12.64 -9.11
C ASN A 135 2.81 -12.80 -9.33
N LEU A 136 2.36 -12.47 -10.55
CA LEU A 136 0.95 -12.49 -10.92
C LEU A 136 0.35 -13.89 -10.81
N ASP A 137 1.14 -14.95 -11.03
CA ASP A 137 0.68 -16.34 -10.94
C ASP A 137 0.25 -16.69 -9.51
N TYR A 138 1.09 -16.35 -8.52
CA TYR A 138 0.75 -16.56 -7.11
C TYR A 138 -0.42 -15.69 -6.68
N LEU A 139 -0.38 -14.39 -7.00
CA LEU A 139 -1.44 -13.45 -6.59
C LEU A 139 -2.79 -13.80 -7.23
N SER A 140 -2.80 -14.33 -8.46
CA SER A 140 -4.00 -14.80 -9.15
C SER A 140 -4.60 -16.07 -8.54
N ALA A 141 -3.85 -16.79 -7.70
CA ALA A 141 -4.38 -17.89 -6.90
C ALA A 141 -4.79 -17.43 -5.49
N ALA A 142 -3.92 -16.67 -4.82
CA ALA A 142 -4.10 -16.26 -3.43
C ALA A 142 -5.24 -15.27 -3.23
N ILE A 143 -5.33 -14.21 -4.05
CA ILE A 143 -6.34 -13.17 -3.86
C ILE A 143 -7.78 -13.68 -4.06
N PRO A 144 -8.11 -14.50 -5.07
CA PRO A 144 -9.44 -15.10 -5.13
C PRO A 144 -9.80 -15.86 -3.87
N ASP A 145 -8.86 -16.57 -3.23
CA ASP A 145 -9.12 -17.30 -1.99
C ASP A 145 -9.40 -16.35 -0.80
N MET A 146 -8.72 -15.20 -0.73
CA MET A 146 -9.03 -14.14 0.24
C MET A 146 -10.44 -13.58 0.03
N ILE A 147 -10.85 -13.37 -1.23
CA ILE A 147 -12.20 -12.90 -1.57
C ILE A 147 -13.24 -13.97 -1.18
N LYS A 148 -12.96 -15.26 -1.42
CA LYS A 148 -13.82 -16.37 -0.99
C LYS A 148 -14.01 -16.38 0.53
N GLU A 149 -12.94 -16.17 1.30
CA GLU A 149 -13.00 -16.08 2.76
C GLU A 149 -13.87 -14.89 3.22
N SER A 150 -13.68 -13.70 2.64
CA SER A 150 -14.43 -12.50 3.03
C SER A 150 -15.94 -12.59 2.74
N PHE A 151 -16.32 -13.17 1.58
CA PHE A 151 -17.71 -13.35 1.19
C PHE A 151 -18.34 -14.66 1.70
N GLY A 152 -17.54 -15.58 2.25
CA GLY A 152 -18.00 -16.91 2.66
C GLY A 152 -18.54 -17.75 1.50
N SER A 153 -18.05 -17.54 0.28
CA SER A 153 -18.51 -18.25 -0.93
C SER A 153 -17.33 -18.82 -1.70
N SER A 154 -17.46 -20.04 -2.21
CA SER A 154 -16.48 -20.66 -3.10
C SER A 154 -16.65 -20.25 -4.57
N ASN A 155 -17.78 -19.63 -4.93
CA ASN A 155 -18.15 -19.32 -6.31
C ASN A 155 -17.68 -17.91 -6.73
N VAL A 156 -16.38 -17.68 -6.53
CA VAL A 156 -15.71 -16.41 -6.84
C VAL A 156 -14.89 -16.56 -8.12
N LYS A 157 -15.07 -15.61 -9.05
CA LYS A 157 -14.14 -15.39 -10.16
C LYS A 157 -13.45 -14.06 -9.96
N CYS A 158 -12.14 -14.02 -10.16
CA CYS A 158 -11.34 -12.81 -10.03
C CYS A 158 -10.35 -12.69 -11.18
N GLN A 159 -10.05 -11.46 -11.60
CA GLN A 159 -8.98 -11.13 -12.52
C GLN A 159 -8.16 -10.00 -11.90
N ILE A 160 -6.84 -10.14 -11.95
CA ILE A 160 -5.89 -9.22 -11.30
C ILE A 160 -4.90 -8.69 -12.34
N ASP A 161 -4.43 -7.48 -12.09
CA ASP A 161 -3.34 -6.84 -12.82
C ASP A 161 -2.51 -5.99 -11.85
N LEU A 162 -1.25 -5.74 -12.19
CA LEU A 162 -0.31 -4.99 -11.37
C LEU A 162 0.19 -3.77 -12.13
N GLU A 163 0.29 -2.64 -11.43
CA GLU A 163 0.77 -1.40 -12.04
C GLU A 163 1.71 -0.66 -11.09
N GLN A 164 2.86 -0.21 -11.59
CA GLN A 164 3.79 0.60 -10.79
C GLN A 164 3.35 2.05 -10.76
N THR A 165 3.51 2.69 -9.60
CA THR A 165 3.25 4.11 -9.39
C THR A 165 4.14 4.62 -8.25
N ASN A 166 3.86 5.82 -7.75
CA ASN A 166 4.47 6.30 -6.52
C ASN A 166 3.48 6.93 -5.55
N SER A 167 3.88 7.03 -4.28
CA SER A 167 3.06 7.58 -3.19
C SER A 167 2.58 9.02 -3.44
N MET A 168 3.39 9.85 -4.12
CA MET A 168 2.98 11.22 -4.49
C MET A 168 1.77 11.21 -5.44
N GLU A 169 1.72 10.31 -6.42
CA GLU A 169 0.60 10.23 -7.37
C GLU A 169 -0.72 9.84 -6.70
N LEU A 170 -0.68 9.05 -5.61
CA LEU A 170 -1.87 8.74 -4.81
C LEU A 170 -2.44 10.01 -4.16
N VAL A 171 -1.57 10.80 -3.51
CA VAL A 171 -1.96 12.07 -2.88
C VAL A 171 -2.51 13.06 -3.89
N LEU A 172 -1.90 13.16 -5.08
CA LEU A 172 -2.38 14.03 -6.15
C LEU A 172 -3.77 13.63 -6.67
N MET A 173 -4.12 12.35 -6.58
CA MET A 173 -5.45 11.83 -6.90
C MET A 173 -6.46 11.98 -5.75
N GLY A 174 -6.02 12.45 -4.57
CA GLY A 174 -6.87 12.60 -3.38
C GLY A 174 -7.05 11.31 -2.59
N ILE A 175 -6.17 10.32 -2.79
CA ILE A 175 -6.15 9.09 -1.99
C ILE A 175 -5.40 9.38 -0.69
N GLU A 176 -6.08 9.15 0.43
CA GLU A 176 -5.47 9.20 1.75
C GLU A 176 -4.52 8.00 1.94
N VAL A 177 -3.25 8.29 2.23
CA VAL A 177 -2.18 7.31 2.39
C VAL A 177 -1.96 7.05 3.88
N MET A 178 -2.03 5.78 4.27
CA MET A 178 -1.80 5.32 5.64
C MET A 178 -0.29 5.21 5.91
N ILE A 179 0.38 6.33 6.15
CA ILE A 179 1.81 6.33 6.48
C ILE A 179 1.99 5.80 7.91
N PRO A 180 2.82 4.76 8.14
CA PRO A 180 3.03 4.21 9.50
C PRO A 180 3.69 5.18 10.49
N ALA A 181 4.42 6.19 10.01
CA ALA A 181 5.27 7.05 10.86
C ALA A 181 4.99 8.56 10.74
N ALA A 182 3.91 8.99 10.08
CA ALA A 182 3.55 10.41 10.08
C ALA A 182 2.82 10.73 11.39
N GLU A 183 3.57 11.17 12.39
CA GLU A 183 3.02 12.07 13.40
C GLU A 183 2.31 13.20 12.64
N GLU A 184 1.00 13.36 12.84
CA GLU A 184 0.36 14.63 12.51
C GLU A 184 1.13 15.68 13.32
N GLU A 185 1.96 16.51 12.68
CA GLU A 185 2.66 17.58 13.40
C GLU A 185 1.60 18.42 14.13
N PRO A 186 1.56 18.41 15.48
CA PRO A 186 0.91 19.48 16.19
C PRO A 186 1.91 20.64 16.12
N HIS A 187 1.59 21.68 15.37
CA HIS A 187 2.21 22.96 15.62
C HIS A 187 2.01 23.30 17.11
N GLU A 188 3.08 23.23 17.93
CA GLU A 188 3.39 24.10 19.05
C GLU A 188 4.69 23.69 19.78
N GLU A 189 5.26 24.66 20.48
CA GLU A 189 6.67 24.85 20.77
C GLU A 189 7.27 23.95 21.89
N SER A 190 8.57 23.67 21.72
CA SER A 190 9.62 23.65 22.76
C SER A 190 9.86 22.43 23.69
N HIS A 191 11.12 21.99 23.61
CA HIS A 191 12.07 21.56 24.66
C HIS A 191 11.97 20.19 25.38
N GLU A 192 13.13 19.52 25.25
CA GLU A 192 13.87 18.67 26.20
C GLU A 192 13.76 17.15 26.13
N ALA A 193 14.96 16.55 26.25
CA ALA A 193 15.32 15.19 25.90
C ALA A 193 15.31 14.24 27.10
N ALA A 194 14.89 12.99 26.87
CA ALA A 194 15.49 11.75 27.40
C ALA A 194 14.71 10.52 26.89
N PRO A 195 15.37 9.34 26.80
CA PRO A 195 15.00 8.29 25.85
C PRO A 195 13.96 7.32 26.44
N SER A 196 12.95 6.99 25.65
CA SER A 196 12.04 5.89 25.95
C SER A 196 12.03 4.94 24.75
N GLU A 197 12.67 3.79 24.93
CA GLU A 197 12.43 2.59 24.14
C GLU A 197 10.98 2.15 24.38
N VAL A 198 10.07 2.66 23.56
CA VAL A 198 8.76 2.05 23.33
C VAL A 198 8.65 2.02 21.82
N LYS A 199 8.66 0.82 21.22
CA LYS A 199 8.24 0.65 19.83
C LYS A 199 6.83 1.23 19.74
N SER A 200 6.73 2.46 19.22
CA SER A 200 5.46 3.14 19.05
C SER A 200 4.62 2.27 18.12
N VAL A 201 3.49 1.79 18.64
CA VAL A 201 2.48 1.14 17.82
C VAL A 201 2.08 2.16 16.74
N PRO A 202 2.24 1.88 15.44
CA PRO A 202 1.90 2.85 14.41
C PRO A 202 0.40 3.16 14.51
N ASP A 203 0.02 4.44 14.59
CA ASP A 203 -1.37 4.86 14.74
C ASP A 203 -2.22 4.62 13.47
N SER A 204 -1.60 4.11 12.40
CA SER A 204 -2.25 3.77 11.14
C SER A 204 -3.17 2.55 11.25
N PRO A 205 -4.24 2.46 10.42
CA PRO A 205 -5.09 1.27 10.37
C PRO A 205 -4.33 -0.02 10.08
N PHE A 206 -3.26 0.05 9.27
CA PHE A 206 -2.36 -1.07 9.00
C PHE A 206 -1.61 -1.50 10.28
N GLY A 207 -0.98 -0.57 10.99
CA GLY A 207 -0.22 -0.87 12.21
C GLY A 207 -1.09 -1.44 13.33
N LYS A 208 -2.29 -0.87 13.52
CA LYS A 208 -3.29 -1.40 14.46
C LYS A 208 -3.70 -2.83 14.10
N LYS A 209 -3.93 -3.11 12.82
CA LYS A 209 -4.31 -4.46 12.36
C LYS A 209 -3.18 -5.47 12.51
N LEU A 210 -1.95 -5.06 12.21
CA LEU A 210 -0.77 -5.88 12.41
C LEU A 210 -0.61 -6.26 13.89
N ALA A 211 -0.68 -5.27 14.79
CA ALA A 211 -0.59 -5.50 16.24
C ALA A 211 -1.72 -6.41 16.77
N GLU A 212 -2.96 -6.24 16.28
CA GLU A 212 -4.07 -7.14 16.61
C GLU A 212 -3.79 -8.61 16.21
N ILE A 213 -3.22 -8.82 15.01
CA ILE A 213 -2.88 -10.16 14.52
C ILE A 213 -1.75 -10.75 15.35
N GLU A 214 -0.69 -9.97 15.62
CA GLU A 214 0.44 -10.38 16.45
C GLU A 214 0.00 -10.74 17.88
N SER A 215 -0.93 -9.99 18.48
CA SER A 215 -1.45 -10.26 19.82
C SER A 215 -2.19 -11.61 19.96
N LYS A 216 -2.69 -12.16 18.85
CA LYS A 216 -3.41 -13.44 18.80
C LYS A 216 -2.48 -14.60 18.43
N ALA A 217 -1.21 -14.33 18.14
CA ALA A 217 -0.25 -15.37 17.84
C ALA A 217 0.03 -16.19 19.12
N GLN A 218 -0.17 -17.51 19.03
CA GLN A 218 0.16 -18.42 20.14
C GLN A 218 1.67 -18.59 20.34
N PHE A 219 2.45 -18.29 19.30
CA PHE A 219 3.90 -18.41 19.28
C PHE A 219 4.48 -17.19 18.59
N VAL A 220 5.32 -16.45 19.31
CA VAL A 220 6.16 -15.39 18.75
C VAL A 220 7.55 -15.97 18.61
N VAL A 221 8.03 -16.11 17.37
CA VAL A 221 9.42 -16.52 17.11
C VAL A 221 10.23 -15.24 16.94
N GLU A 222 10.93 -14.83 17.99
CA GLU A 222 11.87 -13.72 17.90
C GLU A 222 13.10 -14.15 17.08
N GLY A 223 13.19 -13.65 15.85
CA GLY A 223 14.39 -13.74 15.03
C GLY A 223 15.34 -12.59 15.36
N CYS A 224 16.54 -12.90 15.85
CA CYS A 224 17.61 -11.92 15.97
C CYS A 224 18.54 -12.04 14.75
N CYS A 225 18.57 -11.01 13.90
CA CYS A 225 19.56 -10.91 12.84
C CYS A 225 20.86 -10.34 13.41
N VAL A 226 21.84 -11.20 13.70
CA VAL A 226 23.19 -10.77 14.09
C VAL A 226 23.99 -10.49 12.82
N LEU A 227 24.19 -9.20 12.53
CA LEU A 227 25.13 -8.79 11.50
C LEU A 227 26.55 -9.05 12.01
N SER A 228 27.23 -10.04 11.42
CA SER A 228 28.66 -10.23 11.64
C SER A 228 29.42 -9.47 10.54
N PRO A 229 30.50 -8.73 10.86
CA PRO A 229 31.24 -7.98 9.86
C PRO A 229 31.93 -8.94 8.90
N VAL A 230 31.42 -9.04 7.67
CA VAL A 230 32.09 -9.74 6.57
C VAL A 230 32.90 -8.69 5.81
N LYS A 231 34.24 -8.69 6.00
CA LYS A 231 35.24 -7.82 5.33
C LYS A 231 34.70 -6.47 4.83
N GLY A 232 34.76 -5.44 5.67
CA GLY A 232 34.33 -4.10 5.29
C GLY A 232 34.24 -3.15 6.49
N LYS A 233 33.37 -2.14 6.33
CA LYS A 233 33.05 -1.07 7.28
C LYS A 233 32.61 -1.64 8.65
N LEU A 234 32.96 -0.96 9.75
CA LEU A 234 32.55 -1.39 11.10
C LEU A 234 31.02 -1.25 11.24
N ILE A 235 30.38 -2.14 12.01
CA ILE A 235 28.93 -2.09 12.28
C ILE A 235 28.50 -0.72 12.84
N ALA A 236 29.35 -0.12 13.68
CA ALA A 236 29.13 1.20 14.27
C ALA A 236 29.09 2.35 13.23
N GLU A 237 29.54 2.10 12.01
CA GLU A 237 29.62 3.09 10.93
C GLU A 237 28.54 2.86 9.85
N VAL A 238 27.66 1.86 10.03
CA VAL A 238 26.56 1.59 9.10
C VAL A 238 25.45 2.62 9.33
N THR A 239 25.02 3.29 8.26
CA THR A 239 23.92 4.27 8.33
C THR A 239 22.64 3.71 7.70
N PRO A 240 21.45 4.13 8.16
CA PRO A 240 20.19 3.78 7.51
C PRO A 240 20.24 4.08 6.00
N GLY A 241 19.82 3.11 5.19
CA GLY A 241 19.85 3.19 3.72
C GLY A 241 21.08 2.58 3.04
N GLU A 242 22.11 2.14 3.80
CA GLU A 242 23.22 1.37 3.22
C GLU A 242 22.80 -0.07 2.88
N ARG A 243 23.22 -0.57 1.70
CA ARG A 243 22.92 -1.95 1.26
C ARG A 243 23.93 -2.92 1.86
N ILE A 244 23.43 -3.94 2.55
CA ILE A 244 24.24 -5.02 3.12
C ILE A 244 24.00 -6.35 2.38
N TYR A 245 25.02 -7.20 2.35
CA TYR A 245 24.93 -8.54 1.78
C TYR A 245 24.72 -9.56 2.90
N VAL A 246 23.58 -10.26 2.88
CA VAL A 246 23.24 -11.25 3.90
C VAL A 246 23.54 -12.65 3.36
N VAL A 247 24.37 -13.40 4.09
CA VAL A 247 24.63 -14.82 3.81
C VAL A 247 23.87 -15.64 4.85
N LEU A 248 22.88 -16.40 4.40
CA LEU A 248 22.12 -17.30 5.27
C LEU A 248 22.90 -18.62 5.42
N PRO A 249 23.11 -19.13 6.65
CA PRO A 249 23.64 -20.48 6.84
C PRO A 249 22.61 -21.50 6.35
N ALA A 250 23.08 -22.52 5.63
CA ALA A 250 22.28 -23.64 5.14
C ALA A 250 21.79 -24.56 6.26
#